data_AF-A0AA37PGD4-F1
#
_entry.id   AF-A0AA37PGD4-F1
#
_cell.length_a   1.000
_cell.length_b   1.000
_cell.length_c   1.000
_cell.angle_alpha   90.00
_cell.angle_beta   90.00
_cell.angle_gamma   90.00
#
_symmetry.space_group_name_H-M   'P 1'
#
loop_
_entity.id
_entity.type
_entity.pdbx_description
1 polymer ?
#
loop_
_entity_poly.entity_id
_entity_poly.type
_entity_poly.pdbx_seq_one_letter_code
_entity_poly.pdbx_strand_id
1 'polypeptide(L)'
;MRVRAHAALNWVGTTAEDFGTDLQMLPYPIGFNGFIDEGLKNFTNWEDFYGPEKIGDDQFTNIVQPMEVAYARTGLPGVFEIPEPWFKPEDTIIVTDGHCASACAYVVGMMTRELGIPVVAMGGRPIDAPMQAVGGTKGGPVITLRPYQLLYPALGTFVSPPEDVDMTPFAKPDPPLAGMPTETWTINSANIYLDDDLEGTPVQFRYEAANCKLYYTWDTLTNMTNLWTAVADIKWNGGKCVSGSTTNDDGTMGSSTLGYSDKVVSNFTWAAGPGDVIEGSRPDNGGGGGNGTGDGNDEDQNAAGSLRGGGGLLSFLMFAIVVVFIM
;
A
#
# COMPACT_ATOMS: atom_id res chain seq x y z
N MET A 1 -5.09 -8.03 7.10
CA MET A 1 -5.71 -7.18 6.05
C MET A 1 -7.21 -7.38 6.10
N ARG A 2 -8.01 -6.47 5.55
CA ARG A 2 -9.48 -6.56 5.53
C ARG A 2 -10.05 -6.03 4.22
N VAL A 3 -10.91 -6.81 3.58
CA VAL A 3 -11.60 -6.43 2.33
C VAL A 3 -12.87 -5.68 2.69
N ARG A 4 -13.26 -4.67 1.90
CA ARG A 4 -14.57 -4.04 2.08
C ARG A 4 -15.65 -5.09 1.82
N ALA A 5 -16.46 -5.37 2.83
CA ALA A 5 -17.61 -6.25 2.71
C ALA A 5 -18.74 -5.50 2.00
N HIS A 6 -19.39 -6.16 1.05
CA HIS A 6 -20.52 -5.62 0.31
C HIS A 6 -21.43 -6.74 -0.21
N ALA A 7 -22.69 -6.41 -0.49
CA ALA A 7 -23.72 -7.40 -0.77
C ALA A 7 -23.40 -8.30 -1.98
N ALA A 8 -22.81 -7.74 -3.05
CA ALA A 8 -22.39 -8.53 -4.21
C ALA A 8 -21.30 -9.55 -3.90
N LEU A 9 -20.31 -9.19 -3.06
CA LEU A 9 -19.25 -10.13 -2.63
C LEU A 9 -19.85 -11.25 -1.79
N ASN A 10 -20.72 -10.89 -0.85
CA ASN A 10 -21.40 -11.87 0.00
C ASN A 10 -22.21 -12.86 -0.84
N TRP A 11 -23.06 -12.34 -1.73
CA TRP A 11 -23.92 -13.17 -2.57
C TRP A 11 -23.10 -14.15 -3.42
N VAL A 12 -21.99 -13.71 -4.00
CA VAL A 12 -21.13 -14.60 -4.80
C VAL A 12 -20.49 -15.69 -3.93
N GLY A 13 -19.95 -15.34 -2.77
CA GLY A 13 -19.31 -16.31 -1.87
C GLY A 13 -20.29 -17.32 -1.29
N THR A 14 -21.44 -16.88 -0.78
CA THR A 14 -22.49 -17.79 -0.27
C THR A 14 -23.03 -18.69 -1.37
N THR A 15 -23.26 -18.15 -2.58
CA THR A 15 -23.75 -18.95 -3.71
C THR A 15 -22.73 -20.01 -4.14
N ALA A 16 -21.44 -19.66 -4.15
CA ALA A 16 -20.38 -20.61 -4.48
C ALA A 16 -20.29 -21.75 -3.46
N GLU A 17 -20.43 -21.42 -2.16
CA GLU A 17 -20.48 -22.39 -1.07
C GLU A 17 -21.70 -23.31 -1.15
N ASP A 18 -22.88 -22.75 -1.40
CA ASP A 18 -24.15 -23.48 -1.54
C ASP A 18 -24.10 -24.50 -2.69
N PHE A 19 -23.34 -24.20 -3.74
CA PHE A 19 -23.06 -25.12 -4.85
C PHE A 19 -22.02 -26.21 -4.52
N GLY A 20 -21.50 -26.24 -3.29
CA GLY A 20 -20.50 -27.21 -2.85
C GLY A 20 -19.12 -26.95 -3.44
N THR A 21 -18.84 -25.71 -3.86
CA THR A 21 -17.51 -25.35 -4.38
C THR A 21 -16.52 -25.26 -3.22
N ASP A 22 -15.33 -25.82 -3.42
CA ASP A 22 -14.23 -25.63 -2.46
C ASP A 22 -13.70 -24.19 -2.53
N LEU A 23 -14.07 -23.38 -1.54
CA LEU A 23 -13.68 -21.97 -1.43
C LEU A 23 -12.17 -21.78 -1.22
N GLN A 24 -11.45 -22.80 -0.75
CA GLN A 24 -9.98 -22.78 -0.64
C GLN A 24 -9.31 -22.83 -2.02
N MET A 25 -10.03 -23.28 -3.05
CA MET A 25 -9.55 -23.32 -4.42
C MET A 25 -9.98 -22.10 -5.24
N LEU A 26 -10.99 -21.35 -4.79
CA LEU A 26 -11.48 -20.17 -5.49
C LEU A 26 -10.59 -18.94 -5.27
N PRO A 27 -10.44 -18.08 -6.29
CA PRO A 27 -9.61 -16.89 -6.19
C PRO A 27 -10.18 -15.94 -5.14
N TYR A 28 -9.32 -15.47 -4.25
CA TYR A 28 -9.62 -14.37 -3.34
C TYR A 28 -10.05 -13.11 -4.12
N PRO A 29 -11.02 -12.29 -3.65
CA PRO A 29 -11.78 -12.46 -2.41
C PRO A 29 -13.10 -13.24 -2.55
N ILE A 30 -13.37 -13.91 -3.68
CA ILE A 30 -14.57 -14.78 -3.82
C ILE A 30 -14.41 -16.10 -3.06
N GLY A 31 -13.18 -16.57 -2.96
CA GLY A 31 -12.76 -17.57 -1.99
C GLY A 31 -11.60 -17.03 -1.18
N PHE A 32 -10.76 -17.94 -0.70
CA PHE A 32 -9.61 -17.60 0.14
C PHE A 32 -8.37 -18.43 -0.22
N ASN A 33 -8.25 -18.81 -1.50
CA ASN A 33 -7.04 -19.46 -2.02
C ASN A 33 -5.82 -18.55 -1.80
N GLY A 34 -4.80 -19.07 -1.11
CA GLY A 34 -3.58 -18.34 -0.76
C GLY A 34 -3.70 -17.48 0.50
N PHE A 35 -4.82 -17.56 1.23
CA PHE A 35 -5.06 -16.74 2.42
C PHE A 35 -5.49 -17.57 3.63
N ILE A 36 -5.19 -17.02 4.81
CA ILE A 36 -5.41 -17.60 6.13
C ILE A 36 -5.96 -16.53 7.10
N ASP A 37 -6.53 -16.98 8.21
CA ASP A 37 -7.09 -16.14 9.26
C ASP A 37 -6.01 -15.45 10.13
N GLU A 38 -6.43 -14.62 11.09
CA GLU A 38 -5.53 -13.99 12.07
C GLU A 38 -4.74 -14.99 12.94
N GLY A 39 -5.30 -16.18 13.16
CA GLY A 39 -4.68 -17.27 13.91
C GLY A 39 -3.67 -18.06 13.09
N LEU A 40 -3.45 -17.68 11.83
CA LEU A 40 -2.64 -18.38 10.84
C LEU A 40 -3.14 -19.80 10.53
N LYS A 41 -4.46 -19.95 10.41
CA LYS A 41 -5.17 -21.17 10.02
C LYS A 41 -5.99 -20.93 8.76
N ASN A 42 -6.32 -22.01 8.05
CA ASN A 42 -7.25 -21.93 6.92
C ASN A 42 -8.65 -21.58 7.41
N PHE A 43 -9.36 -20.77 6.63
CA PHE A 43 -10.80 -20.55 6.80
C PHE A 43 -11.55 -21.87 6.52
N THR A 44 -12.62 -22.15 7.26
CA THR A 44 -13.36 -23.41 7.09
C THR A 44 -14.59 -23.28 6.20
N ASN A 45 -15.16 -22.07 6.12
CA ASN A 45 -16.38 -21.75 5.40
C ASN A 45 -16.41 -20.25 5.03
N TRP A 46 -17.44 -19.81 4.30
CA TRP A 46 -17.58 -18.41 3.89
C TRP A 46 -17.80 -17.46 5.06
N GLU A 47 -18.57 -17.85 6.08
CA GLU A 47 -18.83 -17.03 7.28
C GLU A 47 -17.53 -16.70 8.02
N ASP A 48 -16.64 -17.69 8.19
CA ASP A 48 -15.32 -17.52 8.81
C ASP A 48 -14.47 -16.47 8.08
N PHE A 49 -14.55 -16.40 6.74
CA PHE A 49 -13.82 -15.42 5.93
C PHE A 49 -14.53 -14.06 5.92
N TYR A 50 -15.84 -14.04 5.66
CA TYR A 50 -16.59 -12.82 5.35
C TYR A 50 -16.95 -11.98 6.57
N GLY A 51 -17.09 -12.54 7.78
CA GLY A 51 -17.38 -11.77 9.00
C GLY A 51 -18.84 -11.27 9.08
N PRO A 52 -19.21 -10.06 8.64
CA PRO A 52 -18.35 -8.90 8.56
C PRO A 52 -18.07 -8.28 9.94
N GLU A 53 -16.89 -7.69 10.07
CA GLU A 53 -16.55 -6.76 11.15
C GLU A 53 -16.93 -5.34 10.74
N LYS A 54 -17.54 -4.58 11.66
CA LYS A 54 -17.83 -3.17 11.46
C LYS A 54 -16.64 -2.33 11.92
N ILE A 55 -16.16 -1.43 11.05
CA ILE A 55 -15.13 -0.44 11.37
C ILE A 55 -15.65 0.93 10.93
N GLY A 56 -15.84 1.84 11.90
CA GLY A 56 -16.54 3.09 11.64
C GLY A 56 -17.95 2.85 11.09
N ASP A 57 -18.27 3.44 9.93
CA ASP A 57 -19.56 3.25 9.25
C ASP A 57 -19.56 2.12 8.20
N ASP A 58 -18.40 1.52 7.94
CA ASP A 58 -18.21 0.53 6.88
C ASP A 58 -18.16 -0.90 7.42
N GLN A 59 -18.43 -1.86 6.53
CA GLN A 59 -18.33 -3.29 6.80
C GLN A 59 -17.09 -3.85 6.11
N PHE A 60 -16.39 -4.74 6.80
CA PHE A 60 -15.19 -5.39 6.31
C PHE A 60 -15.22 -6.89 6.59
N THR A 61 -14.44 -7.66 5.84
CA THR A 61 -14.21 -9.07 6.15
C THR A 61 -13.52 -9.23 7.50
N ASN A 62 -13.54 -10.45 8.04
CA ASN A 62 -12.61 -10.83 9.10
C ASN A 62 -11.16 -10.62 8.63
N ILE A 63 -10.21 -10.61 9.58
CA ILE A 63 -8.80 -10.44 9.28
C ILE A 63 -8.33 -11.57 8.36
N VAL A 64 -7.79 -11.17 7.21
CA VAL A 64 -7.17 -12.06 6.23
C VAL A 64 -5.68 -11.75 6.09
N GLN A 65 -4.86 -12.79 6.04
CA GLN A 65 -3.41 -12.69 5.81
C GLN A 65 -2.98 -13.56 4.63
N PRO A 66 -1.96 -13.16 3.85
CA PRO A 66 -1.34 -14.06 2.88
C PRO A 66 -0.76 -15.27 3.60
N MET A 67 -0.88 -16.45 3.01
CA MET A 67 -0.37 -17.70 3.60
C MET A 67 1.15 -17.65 3.83
N GLU A 68 1.85 -16.83 3.07
CA GLU A 68 3.28 -16.54 3.23
C GLU A 68 3.63 -16.01 4.62
N VAL A 69 2.71 -15.37 5.34
CA VAL A 69 2.95 -14.93 6.72
C VAL A 69 3.11 -16.12 7.66
N ALA A 70 2.34 -17.20 7.47
CA ALA A 70 2.54 -18.44 8.23
C ALA A 70 3.91 -19.06 7.89
N TYR A 71 4.28 -19.09 6.61
CA TYR A 71 5.58 -19.61 6.19
C TYR A 71 6.74 -18.77 6.73
N ALA A 72 6.59 -17.45 6.80
CA ALA A 72 7.57 -16.55 7.39
C ALA A 72 7.71 -16.72 8.90
N ARG A 73 6.72 -17.34 9.59
CA ARG A 73 6.77 -17.65 11.02
C ARG A 73 7.37 -19.01 11.33
N THR A 74 7.02 -20.04 10.56
CA THR A 74 7.39 -21.43 10.87
C THR A 74 8.33 -22.10 9.86
N GLY A 75 8.63 -21.42 8.76
CA GLY A 75 9.23 -22.04 7.59
C GLY A 75 8.20 -22.85 6.81
N LEU A 76 8.67 -23.46 5.74
CA LEU A 76 7.92 -24.42 4.94
C LEU A 76 8.68 -25.75 4.94
N PRO A 77 8.29 -26.73 5.78
CA PRO A 77 9.02 -27.98 5.94
C PRO A 77 9.30 -28.66 4.60
N GLY A 78 10.57 -29.01 4.36
CA GLY A 78 11.02 -29.61 3.10
C GLY A 78 11.28 -28.63 1.95
N VAL A 79 10.98 -27.35 2.11
CA VAL A 79 11.28 -26.28 1.14
C VAL A 79 12.29 -25.29 1.71
N PHE A 80 11.99 -24.69 2.87
CA PHE A 80 12.93 -23.84 3.59
C PHE A 80 12.64 -23.85 5.09
N GLU A 81 13.70 -23.84 5.88
CA GLU A 81 13.63 -23.64 7.32
C GLU A 81 13.97 -22.19 7.63
N ILE A 82 13.32 -21.61 8.64
CA ILE A 82 13.71 -20.29 9.11
C ILE A 82 14.97 -20.48 9.96
N PRO A 83 16.13 -19.97 9.52
CA PRO A 83 17.31 -19.98 10.36
C PRO A 83 17.07 -19.10 11.58
N GLU A 84 17.78 -19.36 12.69
CA GLU A 84 17.81 -18.37 13.78
C GLU A 84 18.14 -16.98 13.22
N PRO A 85 17.49 -15.90 13.71
CA PRO A 85 17.72 -14.57 13.20
C PRO A 85 19.22 -14.27 13.19
N TRP A 86 19.78 -14.11 12.00
CA TRP A 86 21.22 -13.84 11.84
C TRP A 86 21.62 -12.48 12.43
N PHE A 87 20.65 -11.57 12.56
CA PHE A 87 20.84 -10.21 13.06
C PHE A 87 19.75 -9.87 14.08
N LYS A 88 20.16 -9.23 15.17
CA LYS A 88 19.22 -8.69 16.15
C LYS A 88 18.62 -7.37 15.63
N PRO A 89 17.41 -6.98 16.07
CA PRO A 89 16.82 -5.70 15.67
C PRO A 89 17.72 -4.50 15.95
N GLU A 90 18.46 -4.50 17.07
CA GLU A 90 19.40 -3.43 17.42
C GLU A 90 20.56 -3.28 16.41
N ASP A 91 20.98 -4.38 15.79
CA ASP A 91 22.06 -4.46 14.80
C ASP A 91 21.56 -4.24 13.36
N THR A 92 20.27 -3.95 13.20
CA THR A 92 19.63 -3.81 11.89
C THR A 92 19.22 -2.36 11.63
N ILE A 93 19.28 -1.96 10.35
CA ILE A 93 18.74 -0.70 9.85
C ILE A 93 18.10 -0.94 8.47
N ILE A 94 16.97 -0.30 8.22
CA ILE A 94 16.32 -0.31 6.91
C ILE A 94 16.66 1.00 6.19
N VAL A 95 16.99 0.88 4.91
CA VAL A 95 17.20 2.04 4.04
C VAL A 95 16.12 2.05 2.98
N THR A 96 15.49 3.19 2.79
CA THR A 96 14.46 3.41 1.76
C THR A 96 14.75 4.70 1.01
N ASP A 97 14.12 4.90 -0.15
CA ASP A 97 14.10 6.15 -0.90
C ASP A 97 12.69 6.77 -0.97
N GLY A 98 11.77 6.27 -0.14
CA GLY A 98 10.36 6.64 -0.14
C GLY A 98 9.54 6.07 -1.30
N HIS A 99 10.14 5.37 -2.27
CA HIS A 99 9.41 4.78 -3.40
C HIS A 99 8.72 3.46 -3.04
N CYS A 100 9.06 2.87 -1.89
CA CYS A 100 8.49 1.62 -1.45
C CYS A 100 6.95 1.62 -1.51
N ALA A 101 6.41 0.60 -2.16
CA ALA A 101 4.99 0.35 -2.39
C ALA A 101 4.73 -1.16 -2.40
N SER A 102 3.50 -1.59 -2.11
CA SER A 102 3.09 -3.00 -2.12
C SER A 102 3.84 -3.83 -1.06
N ALA A 103 4.33 -5.03 -1.38
CA ALA A 103 4.90 -5.97 -0.40
C ALA A 103 5.98 -5.37 0.50
N CYS A 104 6.82 -4.46 0.00
CA CYS A 104 7.84 -3.82 0.84
C CYS A 104 7.21 -2.92 1.92
N ALA A 105 6.03 -2.34 1.68
CA ALA A 105 5.33 -1.53 2.68
C ALA A 105 4.91 -2.39 3.88
N TYR A 106 4.50 -3.64 3.60
CA TYR A 106 4.17 -4.62 4.63
C TYR A 106 5.42 -5.01 5.43
N VAL A 107 6.51 -5.37 4.73
CA VAL A 107 7.77 -5.78 5.37
C VAL A 107 8.38 -4.65 6.20
N VAL A 108 8.59 -3.46 5.61
CA VAL A 108 9.14 -2.29 6.31
C VAL A 108 8.23 -1.91 7.48
N GLY A 109 6.93 -1.91 7.27
CA GLY A 109 5.97 -1.61 8.32
C GLY A 109 6.00 -2.60 9.49
N MET A 110 6.03 -3.91 9.22
CA MET A 110 6.15 -4.93 10.27
C MET A 110 7.49 -4.84 11.00
N MET A 111 8.60 -4.74 10.28
CA MET A 111 9.93 -4.67 10.89
C MET A 111 10.11 -3.42 11.76
N THR A 112 9.49 -2.30 11.38
CA THR A 112 9.54 -1.07 12.17
C THR A 112 8.63 -1.13 13.40
N ARG A 113 7.38 -1.59 13.23
CA ARG A 113 6.38 -1.58 14.31
C ARG A 113 6.56 -2.72 15.31
N GLU A 114 6.82 -3.93 14.82
CA GLU A 114 6.91 -5.13 15.67
C GLU A 114 8.30 -5.33 16.25
N LEU A 115 9.35 -4.96 15.51
CA LEU A 115 10.75 -5.19 15.92
C LEU A 115 11.48 -3.90 16.31
N GLY A 116 10.89 -2.72 16.11
CA GLY A 116 11.52 -1.44 16.43
C GLY A 116 12.75 -1.12 15.56
N ILE A 117 12.87 -1.74 14.38
CA ILE A 117 14.03 -1.52 13.50
C ILE A 117 13.95 -0.12 12.91
N PRO A 118 14.99 0.74 13.09
CA PRO A 118 14.95 2.10 12.59
C PRO A 118 15.09 2.16 11.05
N VAL A 119 14.52 3.21 10.47
CA VAL A 119 14.60 3.47 9.03
C VAL A 119 15.30 4.79 8.73
N VAL A 120 16.20 4.76 7.75
CA VAL A 120 16.71 5.95 7.07
C VAL A 120 16.05 6.09 5.70
N ALA A 121 15.49 7.26 5.42
CA ALA A 121 14.98 7.62 4.10
C ALA A 121 15.99 8.49 3.36
N MET A 122 16.38 8.06 2.16
CA MET A 122 17.29 8.77 1.26
C MET A 122 16.52 9.66 0.29
N GLY A 123 16.98 10.89 0.12
CA GLY A 123 16.44 11.84 -0.86
C GLY A 123 15.18 12.56 -0.39
N GLY A 124 14.11 12.42 -1.18
CA GLY A 124 12.88 13.18 -1.03
C GLY A 124 12.98 14.63 -1.50
N ARG A 125 11.99 15.44 -1.13
CA ARG A 125 11.95 16.87 -1.48
C ARG A 125 13.08 17.64 -0.77
N PRO A 126 13.63 18.71 -1.40
CA PRO A 126 14.71 19.52 -0.82
C PRO A 126 14.18 20.48 0.26
N ILE A 127 13.60 19.91 1.31
CA ILE A 127 13.05 20.61 2.47
C ILE A 127 13.56 19.96 3.76
N ASP A 128 13.90 20.78 4.75
CA ASP A 128 14.39 20.33 6.04
C ASP A 128 13.22 19.92 6.94
N ALA A 129 12.70 18.74 6.64
CA ALA A 129 11.56 18.11 7.29
C ALA A 129 11.64 16.58 7.15
N PRO A 130 10.88 15.82 7.95
CA PRO A 130 10.84 14.37 7.86
C PRO A 130 10.32 13.88 6.50
N MET A 131 10.72 12.67 6.14
CA MET A 131 10.31 11.98 4.91
C MET A 131 9.73 10.62 5.28
N GLN A 132 8.69 10.19 4.57
CA GLN A 132 8.15 8.84 4.76
C GLN A 132 9.14 7.78 4.29
N ALA A 133 9.28 6.71 5.06
CA ALA A 133 10.00 5.51 4.63
C ALA A 133 9.29 4.83 3.45
N VAL A 134 7.96 4.83 3.49
CA VAL A 134 7.08 4.21 2.50
C VAL A 134 6.15 5.29 1.98
N GLY A 135 6.43 5.80 0.78
CA GLY A 135 5.63 6.84 0.12
C GLY A 135 4.62 6.30 -0.89
N GLY A 136 4.71 5.01 -1.26
CA GLY A 136 3.77 4.36 -2.14
C GLY A 136 2.56 3.75 -1.43
N THR A 137 1.83 2.90 -2.14
CA THR A 137 0.67 2.18 -1.59
C THR A 137 1.08 1.19 -0.50
N LYS A 138 0.38 1.22 0.63
CA LYS A 138 0.49 0.33 1.78
C LYS A 138 -0.69 -0.66 1.90
N GLY A 139 -1.71 -0.51 1.05
CA GLY A 139 -2.78 -1.48 0.88
C GLY A 139 -2.40 -2.64 -0.05
N GLY A 140 -3.23 -3.68 -0.08
CA GLY A 140 -3.02 -4.88 -0.90
C GLY A 140 -3.89 -6.05 -0.41
N PRO A 141 -3.82 -7.23 -1.05
CA PRO A 141 -3.07 -7.52 -2.27
C PRO A 141 -3.67 -6.84 -3.51
N VAL A 142 -2.95 -6.89 -4.62
CA VAL A 142 -3.44 -6.43 -5.92
C VAL A 142 -4.30 -7.54 -6.55
N ILE A 143 -5.50 -7.20 -7.00
CA ILE A 143 -6.36 -8.09 -7.80
C ILE A 143 -6.65 -7.46 -9.17
N THR A 144 -6.85 -8.30 -10.19
CA THR A 144 -7.28 -7.88 -11.53
C THR A 144 -8.81 -7.96 -11.63
N LEU A 145 -9.49 -7.02 -12.28
CA LEU A 145 -10.96 -7.08 -12.32
C LEU A 145 -11.53 -8.18 -13.24
N ARG A 146 -10.77 -8.61 -14.25
CA ARG A 146 -11.25 -9.52 -15.30
C ARG A 146 -11.86 -10.84 -14.79
N PRO A 147 -11.24 -11.60 -13.87
CA PRO A 147 -11.83 -12.86 -13.42
C PRO A 147 -13.20 -12.66 -12.78
N TYR A 148 -13.37 -11.57 -12.01
CA TYR A 148 -14.63 -11.24 -11.33
C TYR A 148 -15.70 -10.79 -12.32
N GLN A 149 -15.33 -10.02 -13.34
CA GLN A 149 -16.24 -9.62 -14.43
C GLN A 149 -16.76 -10.80 -15.25
N LEU A 150 -16.06 -11.94 -15.27
CA LEU A 150 -16.56 -13.16 -15.89
C LEU A 150 -17.39 -13.99 -14.91
N LEU A 151 -16.90 -14.15 -13.67
CA LEU A 151 -17.50 -15.05 -12.69
C LEU A 151 -18.84 -14.53 -12.15
N TYR A 152 -18.93 -13.24 -11.85
CA TYR A 152 -20.13 -12.62 -11.28
C TYR A 152 -21.35 -12.76 -12.21
N PRO A 153 -21.26 -12.37 -13.51
CA PRO A 153 -22.36 -12.59 -14.46
C PRO A 153 -22.64 -14.07 -14.72
N ALA A 154 -21.61 -14.92 -14.78
CA ALA A 154 -21.80 -16.36 -15.02
C ALA A 154 -22.63 -17.00 -13.89
N LEU A 155 -22.30 -16.73 -12.63
CA LEU A 155 -23.11 -17.16 -11.48
C LEU A 155 -24.54 -16.63 -11.55
N GLY A 156 -24.69 -15.37 -11.99
CA GLY A 156 -25.99 -14.72 -12.19
C GLY A 156 -26.92 -15.45 -13.17
N THR A 157 -26.38 -16.27 -14.07
CA THR A 157 -27.18 -17.10 -15.00
C THR A 157 -27.75 -18.36 -14.36
N PHE A 158 -27.16 -18.83 -13.26
CA PHE A 158 -27.61 -20.02 -12.52
C PHE A 158 -28.48 -19.65 -11.33
N VAL A 159 -28.11 -18.58 -10.62
CA VAL A 159 -28.85 -18.03 -9.47
C VAL A 159 -28.99 -16.54 -9.69
N SER A 160 -30.21 -16.03 -9.66
CA SER A 160 -30.40 -14.58 -9.77
C SER A 160 -29.91 -13.89 -8.49
N PRO A 161 -29.13 -12.80 -8.59
CA PRO A 161 -28.79 -12.00 -7.42
C PRO A 161 -30.07 -11.38 -6.82
N PRO A 162 -30.12 -11.17 -5.49
CA PRO A 162 -31.19 -10.42 -4.85
C PRO A 162 -31.39 -9.02 -5.48
N GLU A 163 -32.61 -8.48 -5.43
CA GLU A 163 -32.95 -7.20 -6.07
C GLU A 163 -32.13 -6.00 -5.56
N ASP A 164 -31.67 -6.06 -4.31
CA ASP A 164 -30.86 -5.03 -3.65
C ASP A 164 -29.35 -5.16 -3.93
N VAL A 165 -28.92 -6.22 -4.63
CA VAL A 165 -27.52 -6.44 -4.98
C VAL A 165 -27.20 -5.83 -6.34
N ASP A 166 -26.45 -4.73 -6.36
CA ASP A 166 -25.99 -4.10 -7.59
C ASP A 166 -24.81 -4.85 -8.23
N MET A 167 -25.10 -5.52 -9.35
CA MET A 167 -24.11 -6.24 -10.17
C MET A 167 -23.63 -5.44 -11.39
N THR A 168 -24.13 -4.20 -11.57
CA THR A 168 -23.81 -3.33 -12.71
C THR A 168 -22.30 -3.14 -12.93
N PRO A 169 -21.46 -2.97 -11.88
CA PRO A 169 -20.02 -2.81 -12.06
C PRO A 169 -19.33 -4.00 -12.76
N PHE A 170 -19.90 -5.20 -12.64
CA PHE A 170 -19.34 -6.43 -13.23
C PHE A 170 -20.03 -6.83 -14.54
N ALA A 171 -21.27 -6.39 -14.75
CA ALA A 171 -22.01 -6.61 -16.00
C ALA A 171 -21.60 -5.65 -17.14
N LYS A 172 -20.95 -4.52 -16.81
CA LYS A 172 -20.51 -3.50 -17.78
C LYS A 172 -18.98 -3.32 -17.72
N PRO A 173 -18.21 -4.15 -18.45
CA PRO A 173 -16.75 -4.07 -18.45
C PRO A 173 -16.20 -2.79 -19.12
N ASP A 174 -17.03 -2.02 -19.80
CA ASP A 174 -16.62 -0.77 -20.46
C ASP A 174 -17.49 0.40 -19.96
N PRO A 175 -17.29 0.89 -18.73
CA PRO A 175 -18.00 2.07 -18.28
C PRO A 175 -17.57 3.27 -19.15
N PRO A 176 -18.50 4.15 -19.54
CA PRO A 176 -18.28 5.13 -20.62
C PRO A 176 -17.16 6.15 -20.37
N LEU A 177 -16.63 6.23 -19.15
CA LEU A 177 -15.54 7.13 -18.74
C LEU A 177 -14.24 6.41 -18.37
N ALA A 178 -14.14 5.10 -18.55
CA ALA A 178 -12.93 4.34 -18.16
C ALA A 178 -11.70 4.63 -19.03
N GLY A 179 -11.89 5.04 -20.30
CA GLY A 179 -10.81 5.34 -21.25
C GLY A 179 -9.98 4.13 -21.71
N MET A 180 -9.67 3.20 -20.80
CA MET A 180 -9.05 1.90 -21.04
C MET A 180 -10.05 0.79 -20.69
N PRO A 181 -10.01 -0.35 -21.41
CA PRO A 181 -10.82 -1.51 -21.04
C PRO A 181 -10.56 -1.94 -19.59
N THR A 182 -11.61 -2.22 -18.81
CA THR A 182 -11.46 -2.45 -17.36
C THR A 182 -10.88 -3.82 -17.01
N GLU A 183 -10.77 -4.73 -17.98
CA GLU A 183 -10.19 -6.06 -17.78
C GLU A 183 -8.70 -6.00 -17.42
N THR A 184 -7.99 -4.92 -17.78
CA THR A 184 -6.58 -4.73 -17.41
C THR A 184 -6.43 -3.96 -16.10
N TRP A 185 -7.53 -3.55 -15.47
CA TRP A 185 -7.46 -2.76 -14.26
C TRP A 185 -7.07 -3.64 -13.09
N THR A 186 -6.21 -3.07 -12.26
CA THR A 186 -5.78 -3.66 -11.02
C THR A 186 -6.15 -2.73 -9.87
N ILE A 187 -6.60 -3.32 -8.77
CA ILE A 187 -6.96 -2.58 -7.56
C ILE A 187 -6.30 -3.22 -6.35
N ASN A 188 -5.98 -2.42 -5.33
CA ASN A 188 -5.68 -2.96 -4.01
C ASN A 188 -7.00 -3.35 -3.36
N SER A 189 -7.17 -4.64 -3.07
CA SER A 189 -8.45 -5.20 -2.63
C SER A 189 -8.73 -4.99 -1.14
N ALA A 190 -7.70 -4.72 -0.34
CA ALA A 190 -7.82 -4.71 1.11
C ALA A 190 -7.06 -3.58 1.78
N ASN A 191 -7.60 -3.16 2.93
CA ASN A 191 -7.00 -2.20 3.83
C ASN A 191 -6.26 -2.92 4.97
N ILE A 192 -5.32 -2.21 5.56
CA ILE A 192 -4.63 -2.62 6.78
C ILE A 192 -4.97 -1.59 7.85
N TYR A 193 -5.40 -2.08 9.00
CA TYR A 193 -5.65 -1.29 10.20
C TYR A 193 -4.67 -1.78 11.26
N LEU A 194 -4.12 -0.85 12.05
CA LEU A 194 -3.23 -1.17 13.15
C LEU A 194 -4.03 -1.21 14.44
N ASP A 195 -3.57 -1.98 15.42
CA ASP A 195 -4.25 -2.17 16.71
C ASP A 195 -4.38 -0.86 17.51
N ASP A 196 -3.51 0.12 17.24
CA ASP A 196 -3.54 1.45 17.86
C ASP A 196 -4.63 2.36 17.29
N ASP A 197 -5.27 1.99 16.17
CA ASP A 197 -6.28 2.78 15.47
C ASP A 197 -7.26 1.90 14.67
N LEU A 198 -7.86 0.92 15.34
CA LEU A 198 -8.76 -0.06 14.71
C LEU A 198 -10.04 0.56 14.12
N GLU A 199 -10.54 1.65 14.72
CA GLU A 199 -11.73 2.38 14.26
C GLU A 199 -11.40 3.58 13.37
N GLY A 200 -10.11 3.82 13.08
CA GLY A 200 -9.67 5.03 12.41
C GLY A 200 -9.15 4.78 11.00
N THR A 201 -7.95 5.31 10.74
CA THR A 201 -7.48 5.53 9.38
C THR A 201 -6.69 4.32 8.89
N PRO A 202 -7.06 3.72 7.73
CA PRO A 202 -6.24 2.67 7.12
C PRO A 202 -4.80 3.12 6.95
N VAL A 203 -3.84 2.20 7.13
CA VAL A 203 -2.40 2.48 6.99
C VAL A 203 -2.07 3.15 5.66
N GLN A 204 -2.81 2.83 4.59
CA GLN A 204 -2.73 3.47 3.27
C GLN A 204 -2.77 5.01 3.32
N PHE A 205 -3.50 5.58 4.28
CA PHE A 205 -3.67 7.03 4.43
C PHE A 205 -2.95 7.59 5.67
N ARG A 206 -2.23 6.74 6.42
CA ARG A 206 -1.43 7.17 7.57
C ARG A 206 -0.05 7.63 7.11
N TYR A 207 0.31 8.83 7.56
CA TYR A 207 1.66 9.34 7.44
C TYR A 207 2.59 8.62 8.42
N GLU A 208 3.68 8.04 7.92
CA GLU A 208 4.69 7.37 8.74
C GLU A 208 6.09 7.84 8.31
N ALA A 209 6.69 8.74 9.10
CA ALA A 209 8.05 9.21 8.87
C ALA A 209 9.08 8.10 9.11
N ALA A 210 10.18 8.13 8.37
CA ALA A 210 11.42 7.46 8.75
C ALA A 210 12.03 8.12 10.00
N ASN A 211 12.89 7.40 10.72
CA ASN A 211 13.59 7.93 11.91
C ASN A 211 14.61 9.02 11.54
N CYS A 212 15.15 8.95 10.31
CA CYS A 212 16.15 9.86 9.83
C CYS A 212 16.01 10.05 8.31
N LYS A 213 16.20 11.28 7.83
CA LYS A 213 16.31 11.60 6.42
C LYS A 213 17.74 12.00 6.09
N LEU A 214 18.24 11.54 4.95
CA LEU A 214 19.48 12.00 4.34
C LEU A 214 19.21 12.52 2.94
N TYR A 215 19.91 13.57 2.52
CA TYR A 215 19.92 13.94 1.10
C TYR A 215 20.88 13.04 0.32
N TYR A 216 20.55 12.79 -0.94
CA TYR A 216 21.55 12.28 -1.88
C TYR A 216 22.61 13.36 -2.09
N THR A 217 23.88 12.95 -1.99
CA THR A 217 25.01 13.67 -2.56
C THR A 217 25.39 12.96 -3.87
N TRP A 218 26.21 13.60 -4.70
CA TRP A 218 26.71 12.92 -5.89
C TRP A 218 27.41 11.60 -5.55
N ASP A 219 28.18 11.58 -4.46
CA ASP A 219 28.92 10.41 -4.02
C ASP A 219 28.01 9.29 -3.51
N THR A 220 26.97 9.59 -2.73
CA THR A 220 26.03 8.57 -2.26
C THR A 220 25.06 8.10 -3.35
N LEU A 221 24.76 8.95 -4.33
CA LEU A 221 23.92 8.60 -5.47
C LEU A 221 24.65 7.68 -6.46
N THR A 222 25.94 7.89 -6.69
CA THR A 222 26.73 7.15 -7.69
C THR A 222 27.58 6.02 -7.11
N ASN A 223 27.72 5.94 -5.78
CA ASN A 223 28.46 4.89 -5.11
C ASN A 223 27.69 4.34 -3.90
N MET A 224 27.22 3.10 -4.04
CA MET A 224 26.44 2.41 -3.02
C MET A 224 27.23 2.15 -1.72
N THR A 225 28.55 1.97 -1.81
CA THR A 225 29.41 1.84 -0.62
C THR A 225 29.37 3.13 0.20
N ASN A 226 29.49 4.29 -0.45
CA ASN A 226 29.43 5.58 0.24
C ASN A 226 28.06 5.83 0.87
N LEU A 227 26.98 5.41 0.20
CA LEU A 227 25.63 5.45 0.77
C LEU A 227 25.54 4.62 2.05
N TRP A 228 25.98 3.37 2.02
CA TRP A 228 25.94 2.51 3.20
C TRP A 228 26.88 2.97 4.30
N THR A 229 28.04 3.56 3.97
CA THR A 229 28.91 4.21 4.96
C THR A 229 28.17 5.36 5.66
N ALA A 230 27.50 6.24 4.91
CA ALA A 230 26.73 7.33 5.50
C ALA A 230 25.58 6.82 6.41
N VAL A 231 24.84 5.80 5.97
CA VAL A 231 23.79 5.16 6.78
C VAL A 231 24.38 4.53 8.04
N ALA A 232 25.52 3.85 7.92
CA ALA A 232 26.19 3.25 9.06
C ALA A 232 26.65 4.31 10.07
N ASP A 233 27.14 5.44 9.58
CA ASP A 233 27.53 6.56 10.44
C ASP A 233 26.34 7.13 11.22
N ILE A 234 25.16 7.24 10.59
CA ILE A 234 23.92 7.62 11.28
C ILE A 234 23.57 6.65 12.41
N LYS A 235 23.58 5.35 12.12
CA LYS A 235 23.10 4.31 13.05
C LYS A 235 24.07 4.06 14.20
N TRP A 236 25.37 4.05 13.93
CA TRP A 236 26.37 3.55 14.88
C TRP A 236 27.41 4.59 15.31
N ASN A 237 27.65 5.66 14.54
CA ASN A 237 28.74 6.62 14.79
C ASN A 237 28.28 8.05 15.12
N GLY A 238 26.99 8.25 15.43
CA GLY A 238 26.46 9.56 15.82
C GLY A 238 26.36 10.56 14.67
N GLY A 239 26.26 10.08 13.44
CA GLY A 239 25.97 10.90 12.27
C GLY A 239 24.66 11.67 12.42
N LYS A 240 24.55 12.80 11.72
CA LYS A 240 23.41 13.73 11.83
C LYS A 240 22.44 13.59 10.68
N CYS A 241 21.16 13.62 11.00
CA CYS A 241 20.08 13.63 10.05
C CYS A 241 19.86 15.02 9.46
N VAL A 242 19.09 15.11 8.38
CA VAL A 242 18.54 16.39 7.91
C VAL A 242 17.76 17.06 9.05
N SER A 243 17.92 18.38 9.17
CA SER A 243 17.30 19.15 10.26
C SER A 243 15.79 18.91 10.31
N GLY A 244 15.26 18.69 11.53
CA GLY A 244 13.85 18.43 11.76
C GLY A 244 13.35 17.05 11.31
N SER A 245 14.22 16.13 10.87
CA SER A 245 13.81 14.79 10.41
C SER A 245 13.91 13.69 11.49
N THR A 246 14.25 14.03 12.72
CA THR A 246 14.52 13.10 13.83
C THR A 246 14.05 13.71 15.14
N THR A 247 13.87 12.89 16.18
CA THR A 247 13.37 13.31 17.49
C THR A 247 14.46 13.78 18.46
N ASN A 248 15.75 13.50 18.21
CA ASN A 248 16.81 13.92 19.11
C ASN A 248 17.20 15.39 18.84
N ASP A 249 17.29 16.19 19.92
CA ASP A 249 17.63 17.62 19.85
C ASP A 249 19.01 17.90 19.25
N ASP A 250 19.94 16.95 19.37
CA ASP A 250 21.30 17.08 18.85
C ASP A 250 21.40 16.74 17.34
N GLY A 251 20.30 16.35 16.70
CA GLY A 251 20.22 16.00 15.29
C GLY A 251 20.68 14.57 14.95
N THR A 252 21.01 13.72 15.93
CA THR A 252 21.21 12.28 15.70
C THR A 252 19.88 11.56 15.48
N MET A 253 19.92 10.34 14.94
CA MET A 253 18.73 9.51 14.79
C MET A 253 18.15 9.11 16.15
N GLY A 254 16.88 9.44 16.38
CA GLY A 254 16.12 8.99 17.53
C GLY A 254 15.49 7.61 17.33
N SER A 255 15.04 7.00 18.42
CA SER A 255 14.34 5.70 18.38
C SER A 255 12.87 5.82 18.00
N SER A 256 12.30 7.02 18.04
CA SER A 256 10.91 7.29 17.65
C SER A 256 10.83 8.02 16.31
N THR A 257 9.64 8.05 15.72
CA THR A 257 9.37 8.75 14.46
C THR A 257 8.58 10.03 14.72
N LEU A 258 8.68 10.97 13.78
CA LEU A 258 7.92 12.21 13.84
C LEU A 258 6.52 12.04 13.24
N GLY A 259 5.53 12.62 13.90
CA GLY A 259 4.16 12.69 13.39
C GLY A 259 4.02 13.60 12.17
N TYR A 260 2.85 13.56 11.55
CA TYR A 260 2.51 14.44 10.44
C TYR A 260 2.59 15.93 10.85
N SER A 261 3.02 16.78 9.91
CA SER A 261 2.91 18.23 10.02
C SER A 261 2.80 18.87 8.64
N ASP A 262 2.19 20.04 8.53
CA ASP A 262 2.03 20.74 7.24
C ASP A 262 3.34 21.05 6.53
N LYS A 263 4.46 21.08 7.27
CA LYS A 263 5.81 21.24 6.71
C LYS A 263 6.19 20.15 5.71
N VAL A 264 5.58 18.97 5.80
CA VAL A 264 5.82 17.87 4.87
C VAL A 264 4.85 17.90 3.70
N VAL A 265 3.93 18.86 3.59
CA VAL A 265 3.07 19.01 2.41
C VAL A 265 3.86 19.63 1.27
N SER A 266 3.54 19.24 0.03
CA SER A 266 4.19 19.83 -1.14
C SER A 266 3.69 21.24 -1.34
N ASN A 267 4.60 22.21 -1.45
CA ASN A 267 4.24 23.56 -1.87
C ASN A 267 3.99 23.62 -3.39
N PHE A 268 4.24 22.54 -4.12
CA PHE A 268 3.93 22.43 -5.53
C PHE A 268 2.42 22.28 -5.73
N THR A 269 1.82 23.22 -6.45
CA THR A 269 0.40 23.20 -6.84
C THR A 269 0.30 22.83 -8.30
N TRP A 270 -0.57 21.86 -8.62
CA TRP A 270 -0.95 21.58 -10.00
C TRP A 270 -1.98 22.60 -10.46
N ALA A 271 -1.95 22.99 -11.74
CA ALA A 271 -3.07 23.70 -12.33
C ALA A 271 -4.31 22.79 -12.32
N ALA A 272 -5.47 23.35 -11.98
CA ALA A 272 -6.71 22.60 -11.91
C ALA A 272 -7.02 21.95 -13.27
N GLY A 273 -7.17 20.62 -13.27
CA GLY A 273 -7.50 19.80 -14.43
C GLY A 273 -8.93 19.26 -14.40
N PRO A 274 -9.41 18.68 -15.51
CA PRO A 274 -10.71 18.01 -15.55
C PRO A 274 -10.78 16.88 -14.51
N GLY A 275 -11.76 16.94 -13.62
CA GLY A 275 -11.97 15.94 -12.56
C GLY A 275 -11.39 16.33 -11.20
N ASP A 276 -10.64 17.42 -11.11
CA ASP A 276 -10.23 17.96 -9.81
C ASP A 276 -11.45 18.47 -9.06
N VAL A 277 -11.61 17.98 -7.83
CA VAL A 277 -12.55 18.56 -6.88
C VAL A 277 -11.97 19.93 -6.53
N ILE A 278 -12.60 21.01 -7.01
CA ILE A 278 -12.25 22.36 -6.56
C ILE A 278 -12.58 22.37 -5.06
N GLU A 279 -11.56 22.14 -4.21
CA GLU A 279 -11.69 22.33 -2.78
C GLU A 279 -12.12 23.78 -2.57
N GLY A 280 -13.39 23.98 -2.23
CA GLY A 280 -13.84 25.23 -1.67
C GLY A 280 -12.98 25.49 -0.43
N SER A 281 -12.15 26.52 -0.50
CA SER A 281 -11.41 27.17 0.60
C SER A 281 -11.38 26.35 1.90
N ARG A 282 -10.27 25.62 2.11
CA ARG A 282 -9.92 25.07 3.42
C ARG A 282 -10.16 26.16 4.48
N PRO A 283 -10.82 25.87 5.61
CA PRO A 283 -11.05 26.87 6.64
C PRO A 283 -9.70 27.45 7.07
N ASP A 284 -9.54 28.76 6.85
CA ASP A 284 -8.40 29.54 7.31
C ASP A 284 -8.23 29.33 8.82
N ASN A 285 -7.22 28.55 9.19
CA ASN A 285 -6.66 28.60 10.52
C ASN A 285 -5.14 28.39 10.43
N GLY A 286 -4.42 29.46 10.10
CA GLY A 286 -2.96 29.51 10.22
C GLY A 286 -2.29 30.29 9.08
N GLY A 287 -2.21 31.61 9.22
CA GLY A 287 -1.79 32.52 8.17
C GLY A 287 -0.32 32.42 7.73
N GLY A 288 -0.08 32.84 6.48
CA GLY A 288 1.25 33.04 5.93
C GLY A 288 1.19 33.41 4.45
N GLY A 289 0.90 34.69 4.17
CA GLY A 289 0.61 35.20 2.83
C GLY A 289 1.76 35.17 1.82
N GLY A 290 1.37 35.30 0.55
CA GLY A 290 2.26 35.51 -0.59
C GLY A 290 1.43 35.90 -1.82
N ASN A 291 1.19 37.21 -1.96
CA ASN A 291 0.49 37.83 -3.08
C ASN A 291 1.35 37.69 -4.35
N GLY A 292 0.79 37.16 -5.44
CA GLY A 292 1.50 36.95 -6.70
C GLY A 292 0.57 37.10 -7.90
N THR A 293 0.35 38.34 -8.32
CA THR A 293 -0.20 38.69 -9.63
C THR A 293 0.79 38.29 -10.73
N GLY A 294 0.36 37.44 -11.67
CA GLY A 294 1.12 37.06 -12.86
C GLY A 294 0.18 36.95 -14.05
N ASP A 295 0.27 37.94 -14.92
CA ASP A 295 -0.45 38.10 -16.19
C ASP A 295 0.42 37.54 -17.33
N GLY A 296 -0.20 36.87 -18.31
CA GLY A 296 0.31 36.75 -19.67
C GLY A 296 1.17 35.52 -20.06
N ASN A 297 0.55 34.68 -20.91
CA ASN A 297 1.10 33.90 -22.03
C ASN A 297 2.38 33.08 -21.84
N ASP A 298 2.23 31.75 -21.82
CA ASP A 298 3.15 30.83 -22.49
C ASP A 298 2.38 29.59 -22.97
N GLU A 299 2.75 29.10 -24.17
CA GLU A 299 2.12 27.97 -24.85
C GLU A 299 2.42 26.65 -24.13
N ASP A 300 1.41 26.05 -23.51
CA ASP A 300 1.53 24.79 -22.78
C ASP A 300 1.86 23.60 -23.69
N GLN A 301 3.12 23.16 -23.67
CA GLN A 301 3.46 21.77 -23.99
C GLN A 301 3.13 20.89 -22.77
N ASN A 302 1.95 20.27 -22.82
CA ASN A 302 1.49 19.32 -21.81
C ASN A 302 2.49 18.16 -21.62
N ALA A 303 3.11 18.09 -20.43
CA ALA A 303 3.99 17.02 -19.99
C ALA A 303 3.28 15.67 -19.74
N ALA A 304 1.95 15.59 -19.97
CA ALA A 304 1.17 14.36 -19.86
C ALA A 304 1.47 13.31 -20.95
N GLY A 305 2.19 13.69 -22.02
CA GLY A 305 2.53 12.78 -23.12
C GLY A 305 3.62 11.75 -22.82
N SER A 306 4.51 12.01 -21.87
CA SER A 306 5.71 11.18 -21.63
C SER A 306 5.48 9.98 -20.71
N LEU A 307 4.36 9.94 -19.97
CA LEU A 307 4.02 8.83 -19.06
C LEU A 307 3.29 7.66 -19.74
N ARG A 308 2.88 7.79 -21.01
CA ARG A 308 2.21 6.70 -21.76
C ARG A 308 3.16 5.62 -22.29
N GLY A 309 4.48 5.81 -22.20
CA GLY A 309 5.47 4.91 -22.79
C GLY A 309 6.08 3.84 -21.87
N GLY A 310 5.86 3.89 -20.56
CA GLY A 310 6.63 3.07 -19.60
C GLY A 310 5.90 1.87 -18.98
N GLY A 311 4.57 1.85 -18.98
CA GLY A 311 3.78 0.88 -18.20
C GLY A 311 3.86 -0.56 -18.70
N GLY A 312 4.11 -0.77 -20.00
CA GLY A 312 4.12 -2.10 -20.61
C GLY A 312 5.27 -3.00 -20.10
N LEU A 313 6.45 -2.44 -19.83
CA LEU A 313 7.61 -3.24 -19.41
C LEU A 313 7.51 -3.69 -17.94
N LEU A 314 6.98 -2.84 -17.05
CA LEU A 314 6.80 -3.17 -15.63
C LEU A 314 5.71 -4.22 -15.40
N SER A 315 4.60 -4.16 -16.14
CA SER A 315 3.55 -5.18 -16.07
C SER A 315 4.02 -6.54 -16.60
N PHE A 316 4.88 -6.57 -17.63
CA PHE A 316 5.47 -7.82 -18.13
C PHE A 316 6.46 -8.45 -17.13
N LEU A 317 7.26 -7.63 -16.44
CA LEU A 317 8.22 -8.10 -15.43
C LEU A 317 7.52 -8.69 -14.20
N MET A 318 6.42 -8.09 -13.73
CA MET A 318 5.63 -8.66 -12.63
C MET A 318 4.94 -9.97 -13.03
N PHE A 319 4.47 -10.08 -14.28
CA PHE A 319 3.83 -11.31 -14.76
C PHE A 319 4.83 -12.48 -14.91
N ALA A 320 6.06 -12.19 -15.34
CA ALA A 320 7.09 -13.22 -15.49
C ALA A 320 7.55 -13.79 -14.14
N ILE A 321 7.59 -12.98 -13.07
CA ILE A 321 8.00 -13.45 -11.74
C ILE A 321 6.93 -14.37 -11.12
N VAL A 322 5.64 -14.10 -11.34
CA VAL A 322 4.55 -14.96 -10.84
C VAL A 322 4.53 -16.32 -11.54
N VAL A 323 4.88 -16.40 -12.83
CA VAL A 323 4.90 -17.67 -13.57
C VAL A 323 6.12 -18.54 -13.19
N VAL A 324 7.24 -17.95 -12.79
CA VAL A 324 8.45 -18.71 -12.41
C VAL A 324 8.34 -19.35 -11.03
N PHE A 325 7.44 -18.89 -10.16
CA PHE A 325 7.21 -19.50 -8.84
C PHE A 325 6.07 -20.53 -8.80
N ILE A 326 5.37 -20.77 -9.92
CA ILE A 326 4.26 -21.73 -10.03
C ILE A 326 4.64 -22.97 -10.87
N MET A 327 5.91 -23.09 -11.30
CA MET A 327 6.44 -24.31 -11.95
C MET A 327 7.33 -25.12 -11.03
#